data_AF-A0A8C9M3H1-F1
#
_entry.id   AF-A0A8C9M3H1-F1
#
_cell.length_a   1.000
_cell.length_b   1.000
_cell.length_c   1.000
_cell.angle_alpha   90.00
_cell.angle_beta   90.00
_cell.angle_gamma   90.00
#
_symmetry.space_group_name_H-M   'P 1'
#
loop_
_entity.id
_entity.type
_entity.pdbx_description
1 polymer ?
#
loop_
_entity_poly.entity_id
_entity_poly.type
_entity_poly.pdbx_seq_one_letter_code
_entity_poly.pdbx_strand_id
1 'polypeptide(L)'
;MKCLLLALGLALVCGLQAATVPPAMEDLDIRQVAGMWHSVAMAASDISLLDSETAPLKVYVQELRPTPGDNLEIILENHACIEENIMAQKTEDPAVFTVDYQGERKISVLDTDYTHYMFFCMEVPAPGTENGMMCQYLGALTLVVPRCPLVPLTPSWRDRSWGNRAGHQRASSAA
;
A
#
# COMPACT_ATOMS: atom_id res chain seq x y z
N MET A 1 -23.64 -49.13 1.40
CA MET A 1 -24.09 -47.81 1.89
C MET A 1 -23.05 -47.05 2.74
N LYS A 2 -22.07 -47.71 3.37
CA LYS A 2 -21.01 -47.04 4.18
C LYS A 2 -19.94 -46.28 3.37
N CYS A 3 -19.58 -46.77 2.18
CA CYS A 3 -18.53 -46.13 1.36
C CYS A 3 -18.93 -44.74 0.84
N LEU A 4 -20.22 -44.51 0.59
CA LEU A 4 -20.75 -43.21 0.16
C LEU A 4 -20.59 -42.15 1.25
N LEU A 5 -20.82 -42.50 2.51
CA LEU A 5 -20.66 -41.57 3.64
C LEU A 5 -19.19 -41.21 3.88
N LEU A 6 -18.27 -42.16 3.67
CA LEU A 6 -16.83 -41.91 3.77
C LEU A 6 -16.35 -41.01 2.64
N ALA A 7 -16.80 -41.25 1.41
CA ALA A 7 -16.47 -40.40 0.26
C ALA A 7 -17.03 -38.98 0.42
N LEU A 8 -18.26 -38.85 0.94
CA LEU A 8 -18.87 -37.54 1.22
C LEU A 8 -18.14 -36.79 2.34
N GLY A 9 -17.73 -37.50 3.40
CA GLY A 9 -16.95 -36.92 4.51
C GLY A 9 -15.56 -36.43 4.06
N LEU A 10 -14.85 -37.21 3.25
CA LEU A 10 -13.55 -36.80 2.67
C LEU A 10 -13.71 -35.62 1.70
N ALA A 11 -14.76 -35.60 0.87
CA ALA A 11 -15.04 -34.48 -0.02
C ALA A 11 -15.35 -33.19 0.73
N LEU A 12 -16.08 -33.28 1.86
CA LEU A 12 -16.38 -32.14 2.73
C LEU A 12 -15.12 -31.59 3.44
N VAL A 13 -14.19 -32.45 3.84
CA VAL A 13 -12.90 -32.03 4.42
C VAL A 13 -11.99 -31.37 3.37
N CYS A 14 -11.98 -31.88 2.13
CA CYS A 14 -11.21 -31.25 1.05
C CYS A 14 -11.77 -29.91 0.59
N GLY A 15 -13.07 -29.67 0.75
CA GLY A 15 -13.72 -28.40 0.38
C GLY A 15 -13.56 -27.29 1.42
N LEU A 16 -13.10 -27.60 2.62
CA LEU A 16 -12.89 -26.64 3.71
C LEU A 16 -11.49 -26.03 3.66
N GLN A 17 -11.06 -25.58 2.48
CA GLN A 17 -10.00 -24.59 2.42
C GLN A 17 -10.63 -23.26 2.78
N ALA A 18 -10.71 -22.97 4.09
CA ALA A 18 -10.90 -21.61 4.54
C ALA A 18 -9.86 -20.76 3.80
N ALA A 19 -10.29 -19.61 3.25
CA ALA A 19 -9.37 -18.64 2.67
C ALA A 19 -8.51 -18.05 3.80
N THR A 20 -7.57 -18.86 4.27
CA THR A 20 -6.54 -18.45 5.20
C THR A 20 -5.56 -17.61 4.41
N VAL A 21 -5.15 -16.50 5.01
CA VAL A 21 -4.02 -15.71 4.56
C VAL A 21 -2.88 -16.67 4.26
N PRO A 22 -2.17 -16.51 3.13
CA PRO A 22 -0.94 -17.25 2.92
C PRO A 22 -0.06 -17.14 4.18
N PRO A 23 0.60 -18.23 4.60
CA PRO A 23 1.56 -18.13 5.69
C PRO A 23 2.61 -17.07 5.34
N ALA A 24 3.18 -16.45 6.36
CA ALA A 24 4.34 -15.59 6.18
C ALA A 24 5.47 -16.37 5.50
N MET A 25 6.32 -15.66 4.77
CA MET A 25 7.51 -16.24 4.14
C MET A 25 8.41 -16.87 5.20
N GLU A 26 8.94 -18.05 4.90
CA GLU A 26 9.97 -18.69 5.74
C GLU A 26 11.33 -18.00 5.54
N ASP A 27 12.08 -17.81 6.64
CA ASP A 27 13.47 -17.34 6.63
C ASP A 27 13.72 -16.02 5.87
N LEU A 28 12.84 -15.03 6.04
CA LEU A 28 13.02 -13.69 5.46
C LEU A 28 14.38 -13.09 5.85
N ASP A 29 15.22 -12.79 4.85
CA ASP A 29 16.41 -11.97 5.06
C ASP A 29 16.03 -10.49 5.05
N ILE A 30 15.74 -9.96 6.22
CA ILE A 30 15.36 -8.57 6.41
C ILE A 30 16.42 -7.59 5.88
N ARG A 31 17.68 -7.97 5.70
CA ARG A 31 18.70 -7.07 5.14
C ARG A 31 18.49 -6.83 3.65
N GLN A 32 17.96 -7.83 2.95
CA GLN A 32 17.81 -7.78 1.50
C GLN A 32 16.58 -6.99 1.05
N VAL A 33 15.62 -6.68 1.95
CA VAL A 33 14.46 -5.84 1.59
C VAL A 33 14.80 -4.34 1.56
N ALA A 34 16.02 -3.95 1.93
CA ALA A 34 16.43 -2.55 1.99
C ALA A 34 16.35 -1.87 0.62
N GLY A 35 15.73 -0.69 0.58
CA GLY A 35 15.71 0.14 -0.62
C GLY A 35 14.36 0.77 -0.92
N MET A 36 14.27 1.33 -2.12
CA MET A 36 13.08 2.00 -2.61
C MET A 36 12.05 0.98 -3.08
N TRP A 37 10.80 1.21 -2.70
CA TRP A 37 9.65 0.40 -3.07
C TRP A 37 8.50 1.30 -3.52
N HIS A 38 7.60 0.74 -4.32
CA HIS A 38 6.40 1.43 -4.77
C HIS A 38 5.18 0.56 -4.51
N SER A 39 4.18 1.08 -3.79
CA SER A 39 2.87 0.41 -3.67
C SER A 39 2.17 0.39 -5.03
N VAL A 40 2.02 -0.82 -5.59
CA VAL A 40 1.40 -1.05 -6.92
C VAL A 40 -0.07 -1.42 -6.78
N ALA A 41 -0.43 -2.19 -5.77
CA ALA A 41 -1.81 -2.58 -5.49
C ALA A 41 -2.06 -2.73 -3.98
N MET A 42 -3.30 -2.49 -3.57
CA MET A 42 -3.76 -2.69 -2.19
C MET A 42 -5.11 -3.41 -2.19
N ALA A 43 -5.34 -4.23 -1.17
CA ALA A 43 -6.61 -4.87 -0.90
C ALA A 43 -6.89 -4.84 0.60
N ALA A 44 -8.15 -4.72 0.99
CA ALA A 44 -8.56 -4.80 2.39
C ALA A 44 -9.84 -5.61 2.53
N SER A 45 -9.99 -6.27 3.67
CA SER A 45 -11.22 -6.99 4.04
C SER A 45 -12.41 -6.05 4.19
N ASP A 46 -12.15 -4.82 4.64
CA ASP A 46 -13.10 -3.73 4.68
C ASP A 46 -12.62 -2.61 3.74
N ILE A 47 -13.38 -2.37 2.67
CA ILE A 47 -13.01 -1.40 1.65
C ILE A 47 -12.99 0.04 2.19
N SER A 48 -13.71 0.34 3.27
CA SER A 48 -13.71 1.66 3.91
C SER A 48 -12.32 2.08 4.43
N LEU A 49 -11.42 1.11 4.58
CA LEU A 49 -10.02 1.35 4.92
C LEU A 49 -9.21 1.95 3.75
N LEU A 50 -9.72 1.88 2.51
CA LEU A 50 -9.04 2.26 1.26
C LEU A 50 -9.88 3.10 0.27
N ASP A 51 -11.19 3.22 0.46
CA ASP A 51 -12.16 3.70 -0.56
C ASP A 51 -12.11 5.22 -0.85
N SER A 52 -11.46 6.00 0.01
CA SER A 52 -11.31 7.46 -0.14
C SER A 52 -9.85 7.90 -0.07
N GLU A 53 -9.51 9.09 -0.56
CA GLU A 53 -8.12 9.60 -0.50
C GLU A 53 -7.59 9.70 0.94
N THR A 54 -8.46 10.11 1.86
CA THR A 54 -8.17 10.26 3.30
C THR A 54 -8.39 8.97 4.09
N ALA A 55 -8.63 7.84 3.44
CA ALA A 55 -8.88 6.58 4.15
C ALA A 55 -7.65 6.17 4.98
N PRO A 56 -7.84 5.64 6.20
CA PRO A 56 -6.79 5.57 7.21
C PRO A 56 -5.62 4.66 6.85
N LEU A 57 -5.82 3.68 5.96
CA LEU A 57 -4.78 2.76 5.51
C LEU A 57 -4.37 2.97 4.05
N LYS A 58 -4.85 4.04 3.41
CA LYS A 58 -4.46 4.41 2.06
C LYS A 58 -3.14 5.20 2.09
N VAL A 59 -2.09 4.48 2.43
CA VAL A 59 -0.71 4.97 2.51
C VAL A 59 0.20 4.13 1.62
N TYR A 60 1.16 4.79 0.99
CA TYR A 60 2.02 4.21 -0.03
C TYR A 60 3.44 4.08 0.52
N VAL A 61 4.00 2.86 0.48
CA VAL A 61 5.38 2.62 0.89
C VAL A 61 6.32 3.25 -0.12
N GLN A 62 7.33 3.97 0.38
CA GLN A 62 8.38 4.61 -0.40
C GLN A 62 9.73 3.92 -0.21
N GLU A 63 10.11 3.62 1.02
CA GLU A 63 11.42 3.07 1.32
C GLU A 63 11.36 2.15 2.54
N LEU A 64 12.15 1.09 2.50
CA LEU A 64 12.35 0.16 3.59
C LEU A 64 13.80 0.23 4.07
N ARG A 65 13.97 0.44 5.37
CA ARG A 65 15.27 0.63 6.02
C ARG A 65 15.44 -0.33 7.20
N PRO A 66 16.05 -1.51 6.97
CA PRO A 66 16.38 -2.45 8.03
C PRO A 66 17.39 -1.84 9.01
N THR A 67 17.11 -1.98 10.31
CA THR A 67 17.98 -1.49 11.39
C THR A 67 19.02 -2.55 11.79
N PRO A 68 20.13 -2.19 12.46
CA PRO A 68 21.09 -3.18 12.97
C PRO A 68 20.48 -4.23 13.91
N GLY A 69 19.38 -3.91 14.59
CA GLY A 69 18.68 -4.84 15.49
C GLY A 69 17.63 -5.72 14.82
N ASP A 70 17.54 -5.72 13.49
CA ASP A 70 16.57 -6.44 12.65
C ASP A 70 15.12 -5.91 12.74
N ASN A 71 14.91 -4.75 13.36
CA ASN A 71 13.68 -3.96 13.15
C ASN A 71 13.68 -3.32 11.75
N LEU A 72 12.54 -2.83 11.32
CA LEU A 72 12.35 -2.22 10.01
C LEU A 72 11.76 -0.81 10.14
N GLU A 73 12.49 0.21 9.70
CA GLU A 73 11.90 1.53 9.46
C GLU A 73 11.23 1.52 8.08
N ILE A 74 9.96 1.91 8.04
CA ILE A 74 9.15 1.99 6.82
C ILE A 74 8.82 3.47 6.61
N ILE A 75 9.24 3.98 5.47
CA ILE A 75 8.89 5.33 5.01
C ILE A 75 7.68 5.20 4.12
N LEU A 76 6.62 5.92 4.48
CA LEU A 76 5.35 5.90 3.77
C LEU A 76 4.84 7.31 3.54
N GLU A 77 3.99 7.46 2.53
CA GLU A 77 3.41 8.74 2.12
C GLU A 77 1.90 8.58 2.02
N ASN A 78 1.16 9.60 2.46
CA ASN A 78 -0.29 9.63 2.30
C ASN A 78 -0.70 10.37 1.00
N HIS A 79 -2.00 10.44 0.70
CA HIS A 79 -2.51 11.12 -0.49
C HIS A 79 -2.14 12.61 -0.59
N ALA A 80 -1.80 13.26 0.55
CA ALA A 80 -1.44 14.67 0.62
C ALA A 80 0.08 14.90 0.47
N CYS A 81 0.82 13.85 0.10
CA CYS A 81 2.26 13.87 -0.10
C CYS A 81 3.07 14.19 1.16
N ILE A 82 2.53 13.78 2.31
CA ILE A 82 3.19 13.94 3.60
C ILE A 82 3.86 12.61 3.93
N GLU A 83 5.18 12.67 4.06
CA GLU A 83 6.00 11.54 4.49
C GLU A 83 5.82 11.30 5.99
N GLU A 84 5.66 10.03 6.34
CA GLU A 84 5.61 9.52 7.71
C GLU A 84 6.57 8.33 7.82
N ASN A 85 7.25 8.23 8.97
CA ASN A 85 8.15 7.13 9.25
C ASN A 85 7.56 6.30 10.39
N ILE A 86 7.43 5.01 10.16
CA ILE A 86 6.96 4.05 11.17
C ILE A 86 8.07 3.03 11.45
N MET A 87 8.16 2.60 12.71
CA MET A 87 9.11 1.58 13.13
C MET A 87 8.37 0.27 13.36
N ALA A 88 8.61 -0.72 12.51
CA ALA A 88 8.19 -2.09 12.66
C ALA A 88 9.21 -2.85 13.52
N GLN A 89 8.81 -3.28 14.71
CA GLN A 89 9.62 -4.07 15.63
C GLN A 89 9.63 -5.53 15.20
N LYS A 90 10.79 -6.19 15.27
CA LYS A 90 10.89 -7.61 14.98
C LYS A 90 10.11 -8.46 15.98
N THR A 91 9.71 -9.65 15.54
CA THR A 91 9.17 -10.68 16.42
C THR A 91 10.07 -11.92 16.44
N GLU A 92 9.59 -13.01 17.03
CA GLU A 92 10.26 -14.31 16.96
C GLU A 92 10.24 -14.90 15.54
N ASP A 93 9.20 -14.56 14.76
CA ASP A 93 9.11 -14.91 13.34
C ASP A 93 9.81 -13.82 12.51
N PRO A 94 10.85 -14.15 11.72
CA PRO A 94 11.60 -13.19 10.92
C PRO A 94 10.77 -12.41 9.90
N ALA A 95 9.65 -12.96 9.45
CA ALA A 95 8.76 -12.34 8.47
C ALA A 95 7.59 -11.58 9.10
N VAL A 96 7.47 -11.58 10.43
CA VAL A 96 6.40 -10.90 11.17
C VAL A 96 6.96 -9.78 12.04
N PHE A 97 6.32 -8.63 11.96
CA PHE A 97 6.69 -7.41 12.68
C PHE A 97 5.49 -6.85 13.45
N THR A 98 5.74 -6.21 14.58
CA THR A 98 4.73 -5.38 15.26
C THR A 98 4.94 -3.91 14.95
N VAL A 99 3.85 -3.18 14.72
CA VAL A 99 3.88 -1.75 14.43
C VAL A 99 2.84 -1.04 15.28
N ASP A 100 3.17 0.15 15.78
CA ASP A 100 2.18 1.07 16.33
C ASP A 100 1.75 2.05 15.24
N TYR A 101 0.63 1.74 14.58
CA TYR A 101 0.03 2.59 13.57
C TYR A 101 -1.47 2.63 13.79
N GLN A 102 -1.96 3.67 14.47
CA GLN A 102 -3.34 3.75 14.96
C GLN A 102 -3.68 2.52 15.83
N GLY A 103 -2.77 2.19 16.77
CA GLY A 103 -2.82 1.00 17.60
C GLY A 103 -1.77 -0.04 17.19
N GLU A 104 -1.49 -0.97 18.11
CA GLU A 104 -0.58 -2.09 17.85
C GLU A 104 -1.19 -3.05 16.82
N ARG A 105 -0.41 -3.35 15.78
CA ARG A 105 -0.79 -4.23 14.67
C ARG A 105 0.36 -5.14 14.29
N LYS A 106 0.06 -6.23 13.61
CA LYS A 106 1.06 -7.12 13.03
C LYS A 106 1.13 -6.95 11.53
N ILE A 107 2.34 -6.89 11.00
CA ILE A 107 2.64 -6.97 9.56
C ILE A 107 3.31 -8.32 9.31
N SER A 108 2.86 -9.04 8.29
CA SER A 108 3.48 -10.28 7.82
C SER A 108 3.92 -10.12 6.37
N VAL A 109 5.19 -10.34 6.09
CA VAL A 109 5.69 -10.46 4.72
C VAL A 109 5.32 -11.85 4.21
N LEU A 110 4.53 -11.90 3.14
CA LEU A 110 4.01 -13.14 2.60
C LEU A 110 4.93 -13.73 1.52
N ASP A 111 5.49 -12.87 0.67
CA ASP A 111 6.41 -13.30 -0.38
C ASP A 111 7.25 -12.14 -0.91
N THR A 112 8.47 -12.42 -1.35
CA THR A 112 9.38 -11.43 -1.95
C THR A 112 10.54 -12.14 -2.66
N ASP A 113 10.96 -11.60 -3.81
CA ASP A 113 12.22 -11.99 -4.45
C ASP A 113 13.34 -10.97 -4.18
N TYR A 114 13.10 -10.06 -3.22
CA TYR A 114 13.98 -8.97 -2.77
C TYR A 114 14.32 -7.92 -3.82
N THR A 115 14.01 -8.16 -5.09
CA THR A 115 14.59 -7.42 -6.22
C THR A 115 13.55 -6.82 -7.15
N HIS A 116 12.36 -7.42 -7.25
CA HIS A 116 11.30 -6.96 -8.12
C HIS A 116 10.01 -6.69 -7.36
N TYR A 117 9.67 -7.54 -6.39
CA TYR A 117 8.39 -7.43 -5.68
C TYR A 117 8.48 -7.80 -4.20
N MET A 118 7.55 -7.25 -3.42
CA MET A 118 7.28 -7.69 -2.05
C MET A 118 5.78 -7.64 -1.81
N PHE A 119 5.24 -8.69 -1.20
CA PHE A 119 3.84 -8.77 -0.81
C PHE A 119 3.73 -8.91 0.70
N PHE A 120 2.96 -8.03 1.34
CA PHE A 120 2.75 -8.09 2.79
C PHE A 120 1.29 -7.83 3.14
N CYS A 121 0.89 -8.30 4.31
CA CYS A 121 -0.40 -8.00 4.92
C CYS A 121 -0.24 -7.44 6.32
N MET A 122 -1.16 -6.58 6.73
CA MET A 122 -1.30 -6.02 8.05
C MET A 122 -2.63 -6.47 8.64
N GLU A 123 -2.60 -6.95 9.88
CA GLU A 123 -3.80 -7.23 10.66
C GLU A 123 -4.50 -5.92 11.04
N VAL A 124 -5.80 -5.86 10.81
CA VAL A 124 -6.63 -4.69 11.10
C VAL A 124 -7.81 -5.11 11.97
N PRO A 125 -8.04 -4.47 13.13
CA PRO A 125 -9.27 -4.65 13.87
C PRO A 125 -10.44 -4.22 12.99
N ALA A 126 -11.35 -5.15 12.66
CA ALA A 126 -12.52 -4.85 11.85
C ALA A 126 -13.80 -5.22 12.60
N PRO A 127 -14.81 -4.33 12.66
CA PRO A 127 -16.02 -4.57 13.43
C PRO A 127 -16.80 -5.75 12.86
N GLY A 128 -16.98 -6.79 13.66
CA GLY A 128 -17.71 -8.01 13.27
C GLY A 128 -16.90 -9.06 12.51
N THR A 129 -15.59 -8.85 12.33
CA THR A 129 -14.68 -9.83 11.74
C THR A 129 -13.43 -9.96 12.60
N GLU A 130 -13.17 -11.16 13.12
CA GLU A 130 -12.02 -11.42 13.99
C GLU A 130 -10.67 -11.34 13.25
N ASN A 131 -10.67 -11.37 11.90
CA ASN A 131 -9.48 -11.44 11.05
C ASN A 131 -9.47 -10.37 9.95
N GLY A 132 -9.75 -9.10 10.28
CA GLY A 132 -9.64 -8.02 9.30
C GLY A 132 -8.19 -7.84 8.83
N MET A 133 -7.99 -7.55 7.54
CA MET A 133 -6.66 -7.39 6.95
C MET A 133 -6.60 -6.35 5.86
N MET A 134 -5.42 -5.76 5.70
CA MET A 134 -5.04 -4.95 4.55
C MET A 134 -3.73 -5.50 3.99
N CYS A 135 -3.66 -5.75 2.68
CA CYS A 135 -2.47 -6.25 2.02
C CYS A 135 -2.02 -5.28 0.93
N GLN A 136 -0.71 -5.16 0.75
CA GLN A 136 -0.12 -4.38 -0.34
C GLN A 136 0.89 -5.21 -1.13
N TYR A 137 0.85 -5.02 -2.45
CA TYR A 137 1.86 -5.51 -3.37
C TYR A 137 2.76 -4.34 -3.77
N LEU A 138 4.06 -4.49 -3.50
CA LEU A 138 5.09 -3.52 -3.81
C LEU A 138 5.92 -3.96 -5.00
N GLY A 139 6.39 -2.99 -5.79
CA GLY A 139 7.38 -3.21 -6.84
C GLY A 139 8.63 -2.36 -6.62
N ALA A 140 9.81 -2.94 -6.84
CA ALA A 140 11.12 -2.24 -6.74
C ALA A 140 11.47 -1.46 -8.04
N LEU A 141 10.47 -1.06 -8.83
CA LEU A 141 10.64 -0.46 -10.16
C LEU A 141 11.67 0.68 -10.19
N THR A 142 12.57 0.63 -11.17
CA THR A 142 13.50 1.72 -11.52
C THR A 142 12.86 2.85 -12.33
N LEU A 143 11.58 2.69 -12.71
CA LEU A 143 10.84 3.71 -13.43
C LEU A 143 10.38 4.79 -12.45
N VAL A 144 10.57 6.06 -12.82
CA VAL A 144 10.07 7.23 -12.09
C VAL A 144 8.55 7.22 -12.13
N VAL A 145 7.92 6.52 -11.18
CA VAL A 145 6.50 6.71 -10.89
C VAL A 145 6.40 8.02 -10.12
N PRO A 146 5.55 8.98 -10.54
CA PRO A 146 5.36 10.20 -9.77
C PRO A 146 4.88 9.79 -8.36
N ARG A 147 5.70 10.12 -7.35
CA ARG A 147 5.51 9.71 -5.95
C ARG A 147 4.22 10.22 -5.34
N CYS A 148 3.62 11.22 -5.97
CA CYS A 148 2.34 11.78 -5.63
C CYS A 148 1.64 12.29 -6.91
N PRO A 149 0.30 12.27 -7.01
CA PRO A 149 -0.37 12.97 -8.09
C PRO A 149 0.08 14.44 -8.04
N LEU A 150 0.61 14.91 -9.18
CA LEU A 150 0.80 16.32 -9.41
C LEU A 150 -0.50 17.01 -8.98
N VAL A 151 -0.40 17.92 -8.00
CA VAL A 151 -1.29 19.09 -7.90
C VAL A 151 -1.66 19.44 -9.34
N PRO A 152 -2.95 19.54 -9.71
CA PRO A 152 -3.32 19.76 -11.10
C PRO A 152 -2.48 20.93 -11.59
N LEU A 153 -1.66 20.68 -12.62
CA LEU A 153 -1.00 21.75 -13.33
C LEU A 153 -2.14 22.65 -13.77
N THR A 154 -2.36 23.72 -13.01
CA THR A 154 -3.28 24.78 -13.41
C THR A 154 -2.86 25.13 -14.83
N PRO A 155 -3.79 25.17 -15.80
CA PRO A 155 -3.43 25.48 -17.17
C PRO A 155 -3.14 26.99 -17.27
N SER A 156 -2.06 27.46 -16.66
CA SER A 156 -1.58 28.85 -16.75
C SER A 156 -0.77 29.11 -18.02
N TRP A 157 -0.63 28.11 -18.90
CA TRP A 157 0.12 28.23 -20.15
C TRP A 157 -0.74 28.37 -21.41
N ARG A 158 -2.06 28.44 -21.29
CA ARG A 158 -2.95 28.74 -22.42
C ARG A 158 -3.29 30.23 -22.50
N ASP A 159 -2.28 31.09 -22.45
CA ASP A 159 -2.40 32.52 -22.77
C ASP A 159 -1.06 33.10 -23.24
N ARG A 160 -0.41 32.43 -24.20
CA ARG A 160 0.73 33.02 -24.91
C ARG A 160 0.93 32.42 -26.29
N SER A 161 -0.06 32.59 -27.16
CA SER A 161 0.13 32.79 -28.60
C SER A 161 -1.23 32.69 -29.27
N TRP A 162 -1.78 33.83 -29.66
CA TRP A 162 -2.37 34.06 -30.98
C TRP A 162 -2.55 35.57 -31.09
N GLY A 163 -1.47 36.24 -31.48
CA GLY A 163 -1.56 37.61 -31.94
C GLY A 163 -2.16 37.62 -33.34
N ASN A 164 -3.28 38.32 -33.52
CA ASN A 164 -3.62 38.98 -34.77
C ASN A 164 -4.40 40.27 -34.50
N ARG A 165 -3.63 41.35 -34.39
CA ARG A 165 -3.67 42.63 -35.12
C ARG A 165 -5.03 43.15 -35.65
N ALA A 166 -5.19 44.47 -35.44
CA ALA A 166 -6.12 45.45 -36.04
C ALA A 166 -7.52 45.52 -35.38
N GLY A 167 -8.01 46.64 -34.84
CA GLY A 167 -7.54 48.02 -34.79
C GLY A 167 -8.61 48.94 -34.15
N HIS A 168 -8.21 50.20 -33.92
CA HIS A 168 -9.04 51.39 -33.62
C HIS A 168 -9.57 51.66 -32.20
N GLN A 169 -8.77 52.48 -31.48
CA GLN A 169 -9.14 53.76 -30.84
C GLN A 169 -10.62 54.03 -30.55
N ARG A 170 -10.96 54.25 -29.26
CA ARG A 170 -11.29 55.61 -28.76
C ARG A 170 -11.25 55.65 -27.23
N ALA A 171 -10.50 56.61 -26.70
CA ALA A 171 -10.54 57.04 -25.32
C ALA A 171 -11.80 57.88 -25.06
N SER A 172 -12.35 57.77 -23.85
CA SER A 172 -13.26 58.78 -23.29
C SER A 172 -13.14 58.73 -21.76
N SER A 173 -12.41 59.70 -21.22
CA SER A 173 -12.49 60.10 -19.82
C SER A 173 -13.52 61.23 -19.66
N ALA A 174 -14.14 61.27 -18.49
CA ALA A 174 -14.76 62.42 -17.83
C ALA A 174 -16.07 62.98 -18.40
N ALA A 175 -17.14 62.80 -17.60
CA ALA A 175 -17.87 63.89 -16.95
C ALA A 175 -18.47 63.36 -15.65
#